data_AF-A0A8I2ZG14-F1
#
_entry.id   AF-A0A8I2ZG14-F1
#
_cell.length_a   1.000
_cell.length_b   1.000
_cell.length_c   1.000
_cell.angle_alpha   90.00
_cell.angle_beta   90.00
_cell.angle_gamma   90.00
#
_symmetry.space_group_name_H-M   'P 1'
#
loop_
_entity.id
_entity.type
_entity.pdbx_description
1 polymer ?
#
loop_
_entity_poly.entity_id
_entity_poly.type
_entity_poly.pdbx_seq_one_letter_code
_entity_poly.pdbx_strand_id
1 'polypeptide(L)'
;MRVSATLAAGALAVSVSAQNYLGFNSGATLADRSAKFKADFEAEFKAAQSLPNAPGNFNAVRLYTNIQAYSQDDPIEAFEAAINTKTSILLGLWASGTDNIDKEVSALKKAVEKFGSKLTDLVIGVSIGSEDLYRVSVTGVKNKSGAGNSPDAIVGFIKDFKDAFKGSALSSVPVGHVDTWDSWSNGTNKAVIDAVDFLGVNEFPYYENDKGNNIKNAGHLFDKAYDITIAAAGGKPVWVTETGWPATGPDWDQAEASVQNAKYYWNEVGCRQLFGKTPTFWYTLRDSNPDNKMKFAITESVGGKPLFDLTCPKTFDTDKQKPSSSVAAQSTSAATASGSSNATATGSGSASETSAISGGNGSGSGSASPSGSGHGSGSGSASPSGSGNGSGANGGSGSGSAENPASTEGTSPSTVPESSAASLQKTAAVAALALVAGLFTLA
;
A
#
# COMPACT_ATOMS: atom_id res chain seq x y z
N MET A 1 -30.56 -23.68 49.08
CA MET A 1 -29.86 -22.75 48.16
C MET A 1 -29.35 -23.52 46.96
N ARG A 2 -29.38 -22.94 45.75
CA ARG A 2 -28.60 -23.43 44.60
C ARG A 2 -27.45 -22.45 44.41
N VAL A 3 -26.21 -22.94 44.41
CA VAL A 3 -25.02 -22.11 44.18
C VAL A 3 -24.63 -22.25 42.72
N SER A 4 -24.85 -21.21 41.93
CA SER A 4 -24.42 -21.17 40.53
C SER A 4 -22.92 -20.90 40.48
N ALA A 5 -22.13 -21.90 40.04
CA ALA A 5 -20.69 -21.73 39.82
C ALA A 5 -20.44 -21.05 38.47
N THR A 6 -20.25 -19.74 38.47
CA THR A 6 -19.89 -18.98 37.27
C THR A 6 -18.44 -19.27 36.89
N LEU A 7 -18.21 -20.03 35.82
CA LEU A 7 -16.87 -20.16 35.24
C LEU A 7 -16.47 -18.81 34.62
N ALA A 8 -15.60 -18.07 35.30
CA ALA A 8 -14.89 -16.95 34.71
C ALA A 8 -13.82 -17.49 33.74
N ALA A 9 -14.17 -17.59 32.46
CA ALA A 9 -13.22 -17.91 31.40
C ALA A 9 -12.25 -16.74 31.21
N GLY A 10 -11.20 -16.70 32.03
CA GLY A 10 -10.14 -15.70 31.92
C GLY A 10 -9.44 -15.83 30.57
N ALA A 11 -9.67 -14.86 29.69
CA ALA A 11 -8.95 -14.75 28.43
C ALA A 11 -7.47 -14.45 28.75
N LEU A 12 -6.64 -15.50 28.73
CA LEU A 12 -5.19 -15.35 28.70
C LEU A 12 -4.81 -14.74 27.36
N ALA A 13 -4.82 -13.41 27.31
CA ALA A 13 -4.18 -12.65 26.25
C ALA A 13 -2.69 -12.99 26.32
N VAL A 14 -2.26 -13.98 25.52
CA VAL A 14 -0.86 -14.33 25.37
C VAL A 14 -0.22 -13.14 24.68
N SER A 15 0.39 -12.27 25.49
CA SER A 15 1.25 -11.19 25.03
C SER A 15 2.51 -11.82 24.43
N VAL A 16 2.36 -12.36 23.22
CA VAL A 16 3.49 -12.59 22.32
C VAL A 16 4.17 -11.24 22.21
N SER A 17 5.34 -11.12 22.83
CA SER A 17 6.20 -9.96 22.64
C SER A 17 6.56 -9.95 21.17
N ALA A 18 5.83 -9.15 20.38
CA ALA A 18 6.21 -8.87 19.01
C ALA A 18 7.68 -8.46 19.04
N GLN A 19 8.51 -9.07 18.19
CA GLN A 19 9.86 -8.56 18.04
C GLN A 19 9.72 -7.13 17.52
N ASN A 20 10.24 -6.17 18.28
CA ASN A 20 10.12 -4.75 18.00
C ASN A 20 11.05 -4.38 16.85
N TYR A 21 10.68 -4.80 15.65
CA TYR A 21 11.39 -4.50 14.42
C TYR A 21 11.27 -3.00 14.14
N LEU A 22 12.37 -2.28 14.37
CA LEU A 22 12.51 -0.88 13.96
C LEU A 22 13.37 -0.86 12.70
N GLY A 23 12.92 -0.10 11.71
CA GLY A 23 13.54 -0.12 10.39
C GLY A 23 13.19 1.07 9.52
N PHE A 24 13.65 1.00 8.27
CA PHE A 24 13.37 2.02 7.26
C PHE A 24 12.91 1.39 5.95
N ASN A 25 12.26 2.20 5.12
CA ASN A 25 11.83 1.84 3.78
C ASN A 25 12.98 1.99 2.78
N SER A 26 13.20 0.98 1.93
CA SER A 26 14.25 0.97 0.90
C SER A 26 13.68 0.63 -0.48
N GLY A 27 13.66 1.62 -1.38
CA GLY A 27 13.48 1.39 -2.81
C GLY A 27 14.69 0.71 -3.47
N ALA A 28 14.49 0.21 -4.69
CA ALA A 28 15.51 -0.49 -5.49
C ALA A 28 16.46 0.45 -6.27
N THR A 29 16.30 1.78 -6.15
CA THR A 29 17.08 2.78 -6.89
C THR A 29 17.70 3.86 -6.01
N LEU A 30 18.75 4.50 -6.51
CA LEU A 30 19.27 5.77 -6.01
C LEU A 30 18.41 6.94 -6.52
N ALA A 31 18.66 8.14 -5.98
CA ALA A 31 17.86 9.33 -6.29
C ALA A 31 18.08 9.87 -7.72
N ASP A 32 19.19 9.52 -8.37
CA ASP A 32 19.46 9.74 -9.80
C ASP A 32 18.74 8.71 -10.71
N ARG A 33 17.88 7.87 -10.12
CA ARG A 33 17.15 6.73 -10.70
C ARG A 33 18.00 5.50 -11.02
N SER A 34 19.33 5.51 -10.80
CA SER A 34 20.19 4.34 -11.04
C SER A 34 19.83 3.17 -10.12
N ALA A 35 20.14 1.94 -10.54
CA ALA A 35 19.90 0.74 -9.74
C ALA A 35 20.80 0.72 -8.49
N LYS A 36 20.24 0.38 -7.32
CA LYS A 36 21.02 0.02 -6.13
C LYS A 36 21.53 -1.41 -6.27
N PHE A 37 22.78 -1.62 -5.89
CA PHE A 37 23.41 -2.93 -5.78
C PHE A 37 23.78 -3.23 -4.32
N LYS A 38 24.33 -4.42 -4.07
CA LYS A 38 24.68 -4.94 -2.75
C LYS A 38 25.42 -3.93 -1.87
N ALA A 39 26.37 -3.19 -2.45
CA ALA A 39 27.16 -2.19 -1.72
C ALA A 39 26.30 -1.03 -1.17
N ASP A 40 25.32 -0.56 -1.95
CA ASP A 40 24.43 0.52 -1.55
C ASP A 40 23.50 0.08 -0.42
N PHE A 41 22.91 -1.11 -0.55
CA PHE A 41 22.08 -1.70 0.52
C PHE A 41 22.90 -1.99 1.78
N GLU A 42 24.12 -2.55 1.65
CA GLU A 42 24.99 -2.77 2.81
C GLU A 42 25.38 -1.48 3.52
N ALA A 43 25.64 -0.39 2.79
CA ALA A 43 25.94 0.92 3.37
C ALA A 43 24.72 1.52 4.08
N GLU A 44 23.54 1.44 3.45
CA GLU A 44 22.26 1.94 3.98
C GLU A 44 21.84 1.19 5.25
N PHE A 45 21.98 -0.14 5.28
CA PHE A 45 21.63 -0.97 6.44
C PHE A 45 22.61 -0.74 7.60
N LYS A 46 23.92 -0.66 7.32
CA LYS A 46 24.94 -0.31 8.35
C LYS A 46 24.72 1.10 8.90
N ALA A 47 24.29 2.05 8.06
CA ALA A 47 23.96 3.41 8.50
C ALA A 47 22.72 3.42 9.43
N ALA A 48 21.66 2.66 9.12
CA ALA A 48 20.51 2.49 10.01
C ALA A 48 20.91 1.89 11.37
N GLN A 49 21.70 0.81 11.36
CA GLN A 49 22.21 0.14 12.57
C GLN A 49 23.11 1.01 13.45
N SER A 50 23.73 2.06 12.88
CA SER A 50 24.71 2.92 13.57
C SER A 50 24.22 4.34 13.88
N LEU A 51 22.91 4.59 13.75
CA LEU A 51 22.31 5.89 14.06
C LEU A 51 22.59 6.34 15.51
N PRO A 52 23.26 7.48 15.74
CA PRO A 52 23.61 7.94 17.08
C PRO A 52 22.35 8.37 17.84
N ASN A 53 22.31 8.02 19.13
CA ASN A 53 21.19 8.25 20.05
C ASN A 53 19.83 7.67 19.61
N ALA A 54 19.81 6.73 18.66
CA ALA A 54 18.56 6.08 18.24
C ALA A 54 17.89 5.35 19.43
N PRO A 55 16.55 5.41 19.55
CA PRO A 55 15.82 4.85 20.70
C PRO A 55 15.66 3.33 20.68
N GLY A 56 16.19 2.67 19.65
CA GLY A 56 16.26 1.22 19.52
C GLY A 56 17.17 0.86 18.35
N ASN A 57 17.43 -0.43 18.15
CA ASN A 57 18.26 -0.92 17.06
C ASN A 57 17.46 -0.92 15.74
N PHE A 58 17.77 0.01 14.83
CA PHE A 58 17.16 0.05 13.50
C PHE A 58 17.81 -1.01 12.58
N ASN A 59 17.42 -2.28 12.82
CA ASN A 59 17.94 -3.48 12.17
C ASN A 59 16.88 -4.20 11.32
N ALA A 60 15.91 -3.47 10.79
CA ALA A 60 14.95 -3.98 9.82
C ALA A 60 14.87 -3.10 8.57
N VAL A 61 14.48 -3.72 7.45
CA VAL A 61 14.19 -3.03 6.18
C VAL A 61 12.83 -3.47 5.65
N ARG A 62 12.03 -2.52 5.17
CA ARG A 62 10.89 -2.81 4.28
C ARG A 62 11.34 -2.58 2.85
N LEU A 63 11.32 -3.64 2.04
CA LEU A 63 11.53 -3.56 0.60
C LEU A 63 10.18 -3.35 -0.10
N TYR A 64 10.20 -2.77 -1.30
CA TYR A 64 9.00 -2.61 -2.14
C TYR A 64 8.87 -3.68 -3.23
N THR A 65 9.96 -4.40 -3.51
CA THR A 65 10.07 -5.43 -4.54
C THR A 65 11.19 -6.41 -4.20
N ASN A 66 11.10 -7.63 -4.73
CA ASN A 66 12.12 -8.69 -4.68
C ASN A 66 13.01 -8.66 -5.94
N ILE A 67 12.68 -7.83 -6.92
CA ILE A 67 13.29 -7.79 -8.25
C ILE A 67 14.44 -6.76 -8.26
N GLN A 68 15.61 -7.16 -8.75
CA GLN A 68 16.74 -6.26 -8.97
C GLN A 68 16.37 -5.21 -10.03
N ALA A 69 16.62 -3.94 -9.76
CA ALA A 69 16.22 -2.86 -10.66
C ALA A 69 16.80 -3.05 -12.07
N TYR A 70 15.94 -2.81 -13.07
CA TYR A 70 16.14 -3.07 -14.51
C TYR A 70 16.25 -4.55 -14.95
N SER A 71 16.22 -5.53 -14.04
CA SER A 71 16.00 -6.94 -14.42
C SER A 71 14.53 -7.22 -14.76
N GLN A 72 14.18 -8.46 -15.12
CA GLN A 72 12.79 -8.89 -15.20
C GLN A 72 12.33 -9.62 -13.93
N ASP A 73 13.16 -10.52 -13.41
CA ASP A 73 12.82 -11.36 -12.27
C ASP A 73 14.09 -11.85 -11.53
N ASP A 74 15.20 -11.11 -11.56
CA ASP A 74 16.42 -11.50 -10.84
C ASP A 74 16.38 -11.02 -9.38
N PRO A 75 16.94 -11.78 -8.42
CA PRO A 75 16.92 -11.40 -7.01
C PRO A 75 17.55 -10.04 -6.73
N ILE A 76 16.82 -9.16 -6.05
CA ILE A 76 17.35 -7.88 -5.56
C ILE A 76 18.55 -8.11 -4.63
N GLU A 77 19.65 -7.40 -4.87
CA GLU A 77 20.90 -7.59 -4.11
C GLU A 77 20.79 -7.18 -2.63
N ALA A 78 19.70 -6.51 -2.25
CA ALA A 78 19.30 -6.24 -0.87
C ALA A 78 19.27 -7.53 -0.01
N PHE A 79 18.94 -8.69 -0.59
CA PHE A 79 18.97 -9.97 0.13
C PHE A 79 20.38 -10.35 0.59
N GLU A 80 21.40 -10.18 -0.25
CA GLU A 80 22.77 -10.51 0.12
C GLU A 80 23.34 -9.48 1.10
N ALA A 81 22.94 -8.21 0.97
CA ALA A 81 23.26 -7.17 1.93
C ALA A 81 22.62 -7.41 3.30
N ALA A 82 21.36 -7.85 3.35
CA ALA A 82 20.66 -8.20 4.58
C ALA A 82 21.33 -9.39 5.30
N ILE A 83 21.74 -10.43 4.55
CA ILE A 83 22.51 -11.56 5.07
C ILE A 83 23.83 -11.09 5.73
N ASN A 84 24.59 -10.23 5.06
CA ASN A 84 25.90 -9.77 5.56
C ASN A 84 25.79 -8.80 6.75
N THR A 85 24.66 -8.10 6.88
CA THR A 85 24.39 -7.14 7.96
C THR A 85 23.53 -7.70 9.09
N LYS A 86 22.91 -8.88 8.90
CA LYS A 86 21.88 -9.49 9.77
C LYS A 86 20.62 -8.61 9.92
N THR A 87 20.26 -7.90 8.86
CA THR A 87 19.08 -7.03 8.81
C THR A 87 17.82 -7.86 8.57
N SER A 88 16.80 -7.67 9.39
CA SER A 88 15.48 -8.31 9.25
C SER A 88 14.69 -7.71 8.07
N ILE A 89 13.93 -8.51 7.34
CA ILE A 89 13.30 -8.10 6.08
C ILE A 89 11.78 -8.26 6.15
N LEU A 90 11.05 -7.16 5.96
CA LEU A 90 9.68 -7.17 5.48
C LEU A 90 9.73 -7.12 3.95
N LEU A 91 9.35 -8.24 3.32
CA LEU A 91 9.35 -8.38 1.86
C LEU A 91 8.16 -7.62 1.25
N GLY A 92 8.41 -6.74 0.28
CA GLY A 92 7.36 -6.18 -0.57
C GLY A 92 7.26 -6.95 -1.87
N LEU A 93 6.06 -7.30 -2.30
CA LEU A 93 5.76 -7.71 -3.68
C LEU A 93 4.94 -6.60 -4.31
N TRP A 94 5.42 -5.98 -5.39
CA TRP A 94 4.71 -4.86 -6.01
C TRP A 94 3.47 -5.35 -6.77
N ALA A 95 2.28 -4.90 -6.32
CA ALA A 95 0.98 -5.33 -6.85
C ALA A 95 0.28 -4.25 -7.72
N SER A 96 0.81 -3.03 -7.79
CA SER A 96 0.08 -1.90 -8.36
C SER A 96 0.16 -1.86 -9.89
N GLY A 97 -1.00 -1.89 -10.55
CA GLY A 97 -1.11 -1.83 -12.01
C GLY A 97 -0.66 -3.09 -12.76
N THR A 98 -0.71 -4.27 -12.12
CA THR A 98 -0.35 -5.57 -12.73
C THR A 98 -1.48 -6.60 -12.56
N ASP A 99 -1.58 -7.54 -13.50
CA ASP A 99 -2.54 -8.65 -13.47
C ASP A 99 -2.01 -9.91 -12.74
N ASN A 100 -0.73 -9.92 -12.34
CA ASN A 100 -0.07 -11.01 -11.60
C ASN A 100 1.16 -10.52 -10.81
N ILE A 101 1.70 -11.40 -9.96
CA ILE A 101 2.94 -11.20 -9.19
C ILE A 101 4.05 -12.21 -9.56
N ASP A 102 3.99 -12.82 -10.74
CA ASP A 102 4.82 -13.98 -11.09
C ASP A 102 6.32 -13.66 -11.09
N LYS A 103 6.70 -12.45 -11.51
CA LYS A 103 8.09 -11.98 -11.53
C LYS A 103 8.66 -11.75 -10.13
N GLU A 104 7.84 -11.22 -9.22
CA GLU A 104 8.19 -11.05 -7.81
C GLU A 104 8.40 -12.41 -7.13
N VAL A 105 7.48 -13.34 -7.38
CA VAL A 105 7.55 -14.72 -6.90
C VAL A 105 8.75 -15.47 -7.48
N SER A 106 9.08 -15.28 -8.76
CA SER A 106 10.25 -15.88 -9.41
C SER A 106 11.57 -15.35 -8.81
N ALA A 107 11.71 -14.03 -8.68
CA ALA A 107 12.89 -13.40 -8.06
C ALA A 107 13.11 -13.90 -6.62
N LEU A 108 12.04 -13.97 -5.82
CA LEU A 108 12.12 -14.50 -4.46
C LEU A 108 12.41 -16.01 -4.42
N LYS A 109 11.89 -16.82 -5.35
CA LYS A 109 12.23 -18.25 -5.47
C LYS A 109 13.70 -18.47 -5.79
N LYS A 110 14.24 -17.77 -6.80
CA LYS A 110 15.68 -17.74 -7.12
C LYS A 110 16.53 -17.33 -5.90
N ALA A 111 16.05 -16.37 -5.10
CA ALA A 111 16.74 -15.94 -3.87
C ALA A 111 16.75 -17.02 -2.78
N VAL A 112 15.61 -17.66 -2.53
CA VAL A 112 15.49 -18.75 -1.54
C VAL A 112 16.31 -19.96 -1.97
N GLU A 113 16.38 -20.28 -3.26
CA GLU A 113 17.28 -21.33 -3.79
C GLU A 113 18.76 -20.98 -3.59
N LYS A 114 19.17 -19.74 -3.93
CA LYS A 114 20.56 -19.27 -3.79
C LYS A 114 21.05 -19.22 -2.34
N PHE A 115 20.19 -18.81 -1.40
CA PHE A 115 20.61 -18.45 -0.04
C PHE A 115 20.09 -19.38 1.07
N GLY A 116 18.98 -20.10 0.84
CA GLY A 116 18.35 -20.97 1.84
C GLY A 116 17.99 -20.24 3.14
N SER A 117 18.22 -20.91 4.27
CA SER A 117 17.88 -20.39 5.60
C SER A 117 18.54 -19.04 5.92
N LYS A 118 19.73 -18.76 5.36
CA LYS A 118 20.41 -17.46 5.54
C LYS A 118 19.52 -16.27 5.16
N LEU A 119 18.66 -16.44 4.14
CA LEU A 119 17.66 -15.45 3.77
C LEU A 119 16.35 -15.65 4.54
N THR A 120 15.80 -16.86 4.57
CA THR A 120 14.44 -17.06 5.11
C THR A 120 14.35 -16.80 6.61
N ASP A 121 15.42 -17.04 7.36
CA ASP A 121 15.50 -16.79 8.81
C ASP A 121 15.56 -15.29 9.14
N LEU A 122 15.77 -14.42 8.13
CA LEU A 122 15.68 -12.96 8.24
C LEU A 122 14.32 -12.39 7.80
N VAL A 123 13.45 -13.19 7.16
CA VAL A 123 12.16 -12.71 6.67
C VAL A 123 11.14 -12.72 7.80
N ILE A 124 10.66 -11.54 8.18
CA ILE A 124 9.74 -11.36 9.32
C ILE A 124 8.26 -11.41 8.91
N GLY A 125 7.98 -11.11 7.65
CA GLY A 125 6.65 -10.87 7.11
C GLY A 125 6.74 -10.51 5.62
N VAL A 126 5.60 -10.62 4.94
CA VAL A 126 5.45 -10.32 3.51
C VAL A 126 4.28 -9.34 3.34
N SER A 127 4.49 -8.19 2.71
CA SER A 127 3.42 -7.31 2.22
C SER A 127 3.22 -7.50 0.72
N ILE A 128 2.05 -8.03 0.35
CA ILE A 128 1.58 -8.08 -1.04
C ILE A 128 0.92 -6.73 -1.35
N GLY A 129 1.55 -5.89 -2.17
CA GLY A 129 1.04 -4.55 -2.51
C GLY A 129 1.35 -3.42 -1.51
N SER A 130 1.04 -2.19 -1.92
CA SER A 130 1.24 -0.96 -1.14
C SER A 130 0.34 0.20 -1.63
N GLU A 131 -0.70 0.50 -0.86
CA GLU A 131 -1.73 1.52 -1.12
C GLU A 131 -2.59 1.22 -2.36
N ASP A 132 -2.68 -0.05 -2.76
CA ASP A 132 -3.39 -0.46 -3.98
C ASP A 132 -4.88 -0.13 -3.93
N LEU A 133 -5.50 -0.28 -2.75
CA LEU A 133 -6.91 -0.01 -2.50
C LEU A 133 -7.15 1.49 -2.36
N TYR A 134 -6.22 2.22 -1.73
CA TYR A 134 -6.25 3.70 -1.68
C TYR A 134 -6.16 4.29 -3.08
N ARG A 135 -5.23 3.83 -3.92
CA ARG A 135 -5.00 4.36 -5.28
C ARG A 135 -6.23 4.20 -6.19
N VAL A 136 -7.00 3.11 -6.04
CA VAL A 136 -8.27 2.92 -6.77
C VAL A 136 -9.51 3.52 -6.07
N SER A 137 -9.36 4.06 -4.86
CA SER A 137 -10.44 4.76 -4.15
C SER A 137 -10.79 6.10 -4.80
N VAL A 138 -11.95 6.67 -4.45
CA VAL A 138 -12.34 8.02 -4.86
C VAL A 138 -11.28 9.06 -4.42
N THR A 139 -10.65 8.87 -3.26
CA THR A 139 -9.58 9.72 -2.74
C THR A 139 -8.31 9.62 -3.57
N GLY A 140 -7.82 8.41 -3.83
CA GLY A 140 -6.59 8.18 -4.62
C GLY A 140 -6.73 8.62 -6.08
N VAL A 141 -7.90 8.41 -6.69
CA VAL A 141 -8.21 8.90 -8.05
C VAL A 141 -8.27 10.43 -8.09
N LYS A 142 -8.92 11.09 -7.12
CA LYS A 142 -8.91 12.56 -6.98
C LYS A 142 -7.48 13.10 -6.81
N ASN A 143 -6.67 12.42 -6.00
CA ASN A 143 -5.29 12.77 -5.68
C ASN A 143 -4.27 12.26 -6.72
N LYS A 144 -4.74 11.69 -7.85
CA LYS A 144 -3.93 11.16 -8.97
C LYS A 144 -2.81 10.20 -8.52
N SER A 145 -3.04 9.39 -7.49
CA SER A 145 -2.01 8.65 -6.74
C SER A 145 -1.39 7.45 -7.46
N GLY A 146 -1.47 7.39 -8.80
CA GLY A 146 -0.97 6.30 -9.64
C GLY A 146 -1.98 5.18 -9.86
N ALA A 147 -1.56 4.12 -10.55
CA ALA A 147 -2.32 2.88 -10.63
C ALA A 147 -2.25 2.15 -9.28
N GLY A 148 -3.37 1.53 -8.86
CA GLY A 148 -3.44 0.60 -7.72
C GLY A 148 -3.89 -0.78 -8.18
N ASN A 149 -4.70 -1.45 -7.37
CA ASN A 149 -5.36 -2.70 -7.76
C ASN A 149 -6.66 -2.96 -6.98
N SER A 150 -7.50 -3.88 -7.47
CA SER A 150 -8.79 -4.17 -6.84
C SER A 150 -8.66 -5.06 -5.59
N PRO A 151 -9.64 -5.04 -4.65
CA PRO A 151 -9.66 -5.96 -3.51
C PRO A 151 -9.54 -7.42 -3.93
N ASP A 152 -10.25 -7.83 -4.99
CA ASP A 152 -10.22 -9.21 -5.51
C ASP A 152 -8.86 -9.58 -6.10
N ALA A 153 -8.18 -8.65 -6.77
CA ALA A 153 -6.83 -8.87 -7.30
C ALA A 153 -5.81 -9.04 -6.16
N ILE A 154 -5.86 -8.19 -5.12
CA ILE A 154 -5.00 -8.32 -3.93
C ILE A 154 -5.26 -9.64 -3.19
N VAL A 155 -6.52 -10.07 -3.04
CA VAL A 155 -6.86 -11.40 -2.48
C VAL A 155 -6.31 -12.53 -3.34
N GLY A 156 -6.39 -12.41 -4.67
CA GLY A 156 -5.75 -13.33 -5.63
C GLY A 156 -4.25 -13.44 -5.40
N PHE A 157 -3.53 -12.32 -5.40
CA PHE A 157 -2.07 -12.29 -5.22
C PHE A 157 -1.63 -12.80 -3.83
N ILE A 158 -2.40 -12.55 -2.77
CA ILE A 158 -2.17 -13.15 -1.44
C ILE A 158 -2.28 -14.68 -1.51
N LYS A 159 -3.32 -15.21 -2.17
CA LYS A 159 -3.50 -16.65 -2.38
C LYS A 159 -2.36 -17.23 -3.22
N ASP A 160 -2.00 -16.58 -4.32
CA ASP A 160 -0.99 -17.08 -5.25
C ASP A 160 0.42 -17.07 -4.63
N PHE A 161 0.74 -16.08 -3.78
CA PHE A 161 1.93 -16.13 -2.93
C PHE A 161 1.89 -17.31 -1.94
N LYS A 162 0.78 -17.48 -1.20
CA LYS A 162 0.61 -18.55 -0.20
C LYS A 162 0.70 -19.95 -0.84
N ASP A 163 0.18 -20.14 -2.05
CA ASP A 163 0.34 -21.37 -2.83
C ASP A 163 1.76 -21.53 -3.39
N ALA A 164 2.36 -20.45 -3.93
CA ALA A 164 3.68 -20.50 -4.56
C ALA A 164 4.83 -20.87 -3.60
N PHE A 165 4.68 -20.58 -2.30
CA PHE A 165 5.67 -20.87 -1.26
C PHE A 165 5.23 -21.98 -0.28
N LYS A 166 4.10 -22.65 -0.55
CA LYS A 166 3.53 -23.73 0.27
C LYS A 166 4.54 -24.85 0.55
N GLY A 167 4.77 -25.15 1.83
CA GLY A 167 5.75 -26.16 2.27
C GLY A 167 7.22 -25.73 2.23
N SER A 168 7.52 -24.49 1.82
CA SER A 168 8.85 -23.88 1.99
C SER A 168 9.00 -23.23 3.38
N ALA A 169 10.22 -22.80 3.73
CA ALA A 169 10.47 -22.04 4.96
C ALA A 169 9.69 -20.70 5.04
N LEU A 170 9.23 -20.15 3.90
CA LEU A 170 8.37 -18.95 3.90
C LEU A 170 6.89 -19.26 4.15
N SER A 171 6.46 -20.53 4.20
CA SER A 171 5.05 -20.88 4.41
C SER A 171 4.51 -20.63 5.82
N SER A 172 5.39 -20.34 6.79
CA SER A 172 5.04 -19.91 8.15
C SER A 172 5.24 -18.41 8.40
N VAL A 173 5.64 -17.64 7.38
CA VAL A 173 5.80 -16.18 7.47
C VAL A 173 4.43 -15.51 7.32
N PRO A 174 4.06 -14.53 8.16
CA PRO A 174 2.77 -13.85 8.06
C PRO A 174 2.70 -12.99 6.79
N VAL A 175 1.59 -13.08 6.06
CA VAL A 175 1.35 -12.36 4.79
C VAL A 175 0.29 -11.29 5.00
N GLY A 176 0.66 -10.05 4.78
CA GLY A 176 -0.17 -8.87 4.88
C GLY A 176 -0.37 -8.16 3.55
N HIS A 177 -1.17 -7.09 3.61
CA HIS A 177 -1.25 -6.04 2.60
C HIS A 177 -0.98 -4.71 3.32
N VAL A 178 -0.46 -3.72 2.58
CA VAL A 178 -0.14 -2.39 3.08
C VAL A 178 -1.07 -1.38 2.43
N ASP A 179 -1.80 -0.60 3.22
CA ASP A 179 -2.66 0.46 2.71
C ASP A 179 -2.88 1.58 3.76
N THR A 180 -3.61 2.63 3.40
CA THR A 180 -3.93 3.76 4.29
C THR A 180 -5.05 3.41 5.27
N TRP A 181 -5.17 4.19 6.36
CA TRP A 181 -6.20 3.97 7.38
C TRP A 181 -7.63 4.07 6.82
N ASP A 182 -7.88 4.92 5.81
CA ASP A 182 -9.20 5.08 5.21
C ASP A 182 -9.56 3.89 4.33
N SER A 183 -8.59 3.29 3.62
CA SER A 183 -8.76 2.00 2.95
C SER A 183 -9.11 0.86 3.92
N TRP A 184 -8.52 0.83 5.12
CA TRP A 184 -8.89 -0.16 6.14
C TRP A 184 -10.27 0.09 6.75
N SER A 185 -10.73 1.34 6.78
CA SER A 185 -12.08 1.70 7.22
C SER A 185 -13.18 1.36 6.19
N ASN A 186 -12.82 1.17 4.92
CA ASN A 186 -13.76 0.95 3.83
C ASN A 186 -14.25 -0.51 3.77
N GLY A 187 -15.56 -0.70 3.99
CA GLY A 187 -16.20 -2.01 3.99
C GLY A 187 -16.06 -2.84 2.70
N THR A 188 -15.79 -2.22 1.53
CA THR A 188 -15.51 -2.98 0.30
C THR A 188 -14.21 -3.78 0.38
N ASN A 189 -13.30 -3.39 1.25
CA ASN A 189 -11.95 -3.95 1.35
C ASN A 189 -11.87 -5.11 2.35
N LYS A 190 -13.00 -5.50 2.98
CA LYS A 190 -13.06 -6.56 3.99
C LYS A 190 -12.49 -7.90 3.50
N ALA A 191 -12.65 -8.24 2.22
CA ALA A 191 -12.09 -9.47 1.65
C ALA A 191 -10.56 -9.54 1.78
N VAL A 192 -9.86 -8.41 1.63
CA VAL A 192 -8.41 -8.31 1.87
C VAL A 192 -8.11 -8.47 3.35
N ILE A 193 -8.84 -7.76 4.23
CA ILE A 193 -8.72 -7.87 5.70
C ILE A 193 -8.90 -9.33 6.16
N ASP A 194 -9.81 -10.09 5.55
CA ASP A 194 -10.05 -11.49 5.89
C ASP A 194 -8.89 -12.41 5.45
N ALA A 195 -8.30 -12.17 4.26
CA ALA A 195 -7.25 -12.99 3.66
C ALA A 195 -5.83 -12.81 4.24
N VAL A 196 -5.54 -11.64 4.83
CA VAL A 196 -4.23 -11.31 5.43
C VAL A 196 -4.06 -11.86 6.84
N ASP A 197 -2.81 -12.03 7.26
CA ASP A 197 -2.43 -12.44 8.62
C ASP A 197 -2.08 -11.22 9.50
N PHE A 198 -1.72 -10.07 8.89
CA PHE A 198 -1.53 -8.77 9.54
C PHE A 198 -1.96 -7.62 8.60
N LEU A 199 -2.27 -6.44 9.16
CA LEU A 199 -2.49 -5.21 8.39
C LEU A 199 -1.24 -4.33 8.46
N GLY A 200 -0.72 -3.89 7.31
CA GLY A 200 0.26 -2.81 7.25
C GLY A 200 -0.42 -1.47 7.04
N VAL A 201 -0.09 -0.47 7.85
CA VAL A 201 -0.61 0.89 7.70
C VAL A 201 0.48 1.85 7.26
N ASN A 202 0.21 2.51 6.13
CA ASN A 202 0.88 3.75 5.74
C ASN A 202 0.05 4.91 6.30
N GLU A 203 0.62 5.74 7.17
CA GLU A 203 -0.08 6.88 7.75
C GLU A 203 0.82 8.12 7.83
N PHE A 204 0.31 9.23 7.29
CA PHE A 204 1.03 10.49 7.13
C PHE A 204 0.09 11.67 7.39
N PRO A 205 -0.04 12.12 8.66
CA PRO A 205 -0.79 13.32 9.04
C PRO A 205 -0.49 14.55 8.18
N TYR A 206 0.72 14.64 7.62
CA TYR A 206 1.14 15.66 6.68
C TYR A 206 0.16 15.87 5.51
N TYR A 207 -0.38 14.80 4.92
CA TYR A 207 -1.26 14.91 3.74
C TYR A 207 -2.75 15.11 4.06
N GLU A 208 -3.11 15.18 5.34
CA GLU A 208 -4.50 15.18 5.83
C GLU A 208 -5.20 16.54 5.74
N ASN A 209 -5.45 16.97 4.50
CA ASN A 209 -6.23 18.18 4.16
C ASN A 209 -7.54 18.32 4.94
N ASP A 210 -7.94 19.57 5.22
CA ASP A 210 -9.21 19.96 5.86
C ASP A 210 -9.40 19.45 7.30
N LYS A 211 -8.42 18.72 7.86
CA LYS A 211 -8.43 18.16 9.23
C LYS A 211 -7.60 18.95 10.23
N GLY A 212 -7.00 20.07 9.81
CA GLY A 212 -6.08 20.85 10.63
C GLY A 212 -4.76 20.12 10.85
N ASN A 213 -4.11 19.71 9.76
CA ASN A 213 -2.88 18.92 9.73
C ASN A 213 -1.60 19.65 10.19
N ASN A 214 -1.70 20.73 10.95
CA ASN A 214 -0.53 21.37 11.53
C ASN A 214 0.22 20.44 12.49
N ILE A 215 1.53 20.67 12.62
CA ILE A 215 2.45 19.81 13.36
C ILE A 215 2.03 19.55 14.83
N LYS A 216 1.32 20.46 15.49
CA LYS A 216 0.83 20.26 16.86
C LYS A 216 -0.33 19.27 16.96
N ASN A 217 -1.15 19.15 15.92
CA ASN A 217 -2.26 18.20 15.84
C ASN A 217 -1.84 16.82 15.26
N ALA A 218 -0.67 16.74 14.62
CA ALA A 218 -0.21 15.55 13.89
C ALA A 218 -0.24 14.24 14.71
N GLY A 219 0.12 14.28 16.00
CA GLY A 219 0.06 13.12 16.88
C GLY A 219 -1.36 12.62 17.15
N HIS A 220 -2.35 13.50 17.18
CA HIS A 220 -3.77 13.14 17.35
C HIS A 220 -4.40 12.60 16.06
N LEU A 221 -3.99 13.12 14.90
CA LEU A 221 -4.40 12.57 13.61
C LEU A 221 -3.85 11.14 13.45
N PHE A 222 -2.56 10.94 13.74
CA PHE A 222 -1.93 9.62 13.74
C PHE A 222 -2.64 8.64 14.68
N ASP A 223 -2.85 8.99 15.95
CA ASP A 223 -3.51 8.11 16.92
C ASP A 223 -4.90 7.68 16.44
N LYS A 224 -5.67 8.62 15.87
CA LYS A 224 -7.00 8.35 15.32
C LYS A 224 -6.96 7.41 14.11
N ALA A 225 -6.04 7.63 13.17
CA ALA A 225 -5.82 6.76 12.01
C ALA A 225 -5.39 5.34 12.41
N TYR A 226 -4.50 5.26 13.41
CA TYR A 226 -4.01 3.99 13.95
C TYR A 226 -5.09 3.22 14.70
N ASP A 227 -5.88 3.88 15.57
CA ASP A 227 -7.02 3.29 16.28
C ASP A 227 -8.09 2.75 15.31
N ILE A 228 -8.39 3.48 14.22
CA ILE A 228 -9.31 3.01 13.17
C ILE A 228 -8.78 1.74 12.49
N THR A 229 -7.47 1.67 12.24
CA THR A 229 -6.85 0.48 11.65
C THR A 229 -6.82 -0.71 12.61
N ILE A 230 -6.56 -0.48 13.91
CA ILE A 230 -6.66 -1.50 14.96
C ILE A 230 -8.08 -2.06 15.06
N ALA A 231 -9.10 -1.20 14.98
CA ALA A 231 -10.50 -1.62 14.97
C ALA A 231 -10.83 -2.47 13.71
N ALA A 232 -10.36 -2.04 12.53
CA ALA A 232 -10.53 -2.78 11.27
C ALA A 232 -9.81 -4.14 11.26
N ALA A 233 -8.65 -4.25 11.92
CA ALA A 233 -7.86 -5.47 12.00
C ALA A 233 -8.53 -6.61 12.78
N GLY A 234 -9.56 -6.33 13.60
CA GLY A 234 -10.33 -7.34 14.31
C GLY A 234 -9.51 -8.20 15.29
N GLY A 235 -8.37 -7.69 15.77
CA GLY A 235 -7.42 -8.43 16.62
C GLY A 235 -6.22 -9.04 15.87
N LYS A 236 -6.15 -8.92 14.54
CA LYS A 236 -4.89 -9.18 13.79
C LYS A 236 -3.84 -8.10 14.13
N PRO A 237 -2.53 -8.39 14.03
CA PRO A 237 -1.49 -7.38 14.25
C PRO A 237 -1.58 -6.22 13.25
N VAL A 238 -1.26 -4.99 13.70
CA VAL A 238 -1.15 -3.79 12.85
C VAL A 238 0.26 -3.22 12.93
N TRP A 239 0.99 -3.29 11.81
CA TRP A 239 2.37 -2.80 11.70
C TRP A 239 2.36 -1.44 10.99
N VAL A 240 3.18 -0.50 11.45
CA VAL A 240 3.33 0.80 10.76
C VAL A 240 4.39 0.63 9.69
N THR A 241 3.96 0.63 8.43
CA THR A 241 4.81 0.27 7.29
C THR A 241 5.36 1.47 6.53
N GLU A 242 4.75 2.64 6.69
CA GLU A 242 5.32 3.96 6.42
C GLU A 242 4.70 4.99 7.38
N THR A 243 5.55 5.81 8.00
CA THR A 243 5.14 7.10 8.57
C THR A 243 6.35 8.03 8.67
N GLY A 244 6.10 9.33 8.64
CA GLY A 244 7.14 10.34 8.75
C GLY A 244 6.60 11.76 8.55
N TRP A 245 7.49 12.75 8.56
CA TRP A 245 7.18 14.14 8.28
C TRP A 245 8.35 14.76 7.49
N PRO A 246 8.10 15.53 6.42
CA PRO A 246 9.17 16.01 5.56
C PRO A 246 10.03 17.08 6.25
N ALA A 247 11.34 16.89 6.16
CA ALA A 247 12.34 17.81 6.68
C ALA A 247 12.53 19.03 5.76
N THR A 248 12.24 18.89 4.46
CA THR A 248 12.14 19.97 3.46
C THR A 248 11.12 19.63 2.39
N GLY A 249 10.57 20.64 1.70
CA GLY A 249 9.62 20.48 0.60
C GLY A 249 8.63 21.65 0.52
N PRO A 250 7.63 21.58 -0.36
CA PRO A 250 6.45 22.43 -0.30
C PRO A 250 5.53 22.00 0.85
N ASP A 251 5.00 22.97 1.59
CA ASP A 251 4.00 22.80 2.64
C ASP A 251 2.67 22.24 2.08
N TRP A 252 1.84 21.63 2.93
CA TRP A 252 0.59 20.97 2.53
C TRP A 252 -0.57 21.32 3.47
N ASP A 253 -1.55 22.10 3.01
CA ASP A 253 -2.60 22.72 3.86
C ASP A 253 -1.98 23.51 5.04
N GLN A 254 -2.00 22.96 6.26
CA GLN A 254 -1.37 23.55 7.46
C GLN A 254 -0.09 22.82 7.89
N ALA A 255 0.33 21.78 7.16
CA ALA A 255 1.51 21.00 7.47
C ALA A 255 2.77 21.63 6.86
N GLU A 256 3.56 22.29 7.70
CA GLU A 256 4.83 22.93 7.32
C GLU A 256 5.99 21.92 7.23
N ALA A 257 6.71 21.88 6.11
CA ALA A 257 7.88 21.01 5.91
C ALA A 257 9.16 21.60 6.53
N SER A 258 9.63 21.04 7.64
CA SER A 258 10.87 21.50 8.28
C SER A 258 11.55 20.43 9.13
N VAL A 259 12.87 20.54 9.30
CA VAL A 259 13.68 19.71 10.24
C VAL A 259 13.14 19.78 11.67
N GLN A 260 12.64 20.94 12.09
CA GLN A 260 12.02 21.11 13.42
C GLN A 260 10.73 20.28 13.55
N ASN A 261 9.89 20.31 12.53
CA ASN A 261 8.62 19.58 12.52
C ASN A 261 8.86 18.07 12.34
N ALA A 262 9.86 17.68 11.54
CA ALA A 262 10.33 16.29 11.46
C ALA A 262 10.82 15.75 12.82
N LYS A 263 11.61 16.52 13.59
CA LYS A 263 11.97 16.15 14.98
C LYS A 263 10.75 16.06 15.89
N TYR A 264 9.82 16.99 15.78
CA TYR A 264 8.61 16.98 16.61
C TYR A 264 7.74 15.75 16.32
N TYR A 265 7.58 15.39 15.05
CA TYR A 265 6.83 14.20 14.63
C TYR A 265 7.52 12.90 15.06
N TRP A 266 8.86 12.82 14.94
CA TRP A 266 9.66 11.72 15.51
C TRP A 266 9.40 11.52 17.01
N ASN A 267 9.28 12.61 17.77
CA ASN A 267 8.96 12.56 19.19
C ASN A 267 7.50 12.14 19.46
N GLU A 268 6.54 12.82 18.85
CA GLU A 268 5.11 12.70 19.17
C GLU A 268 4.41 11.49 18.54
N VAL A 269 5.00 10.86 17.52
CA VAL A 269 4.49 9.60 16.94
C VAL A 269 5.50 8.48 17.15
N GLY A 270 6.71 8.61 16.63
CA GLY A 270 7.75 7.58 16.74
C GLY A 270 8.03 7.18 18.20
N CYS A 271 8.61 8.10 18.97
CA CYS A 271 8.98 7.86 20.36
C CYS A 271 7.81 7.65 21.31
N ARG A 272 6.72 8.42 21.16
CA ARG A 272 5.56 8.31 22.05
C ARG A 272 4.80 7.01 21.84
N GLN A 273 4.53 6.63 20.58
CA GLN A 273 3.49 5.66 20.25
C GLN A 273 3.99 4.39 19.56
N LEU A 274 5.12 4.42 18.86
CA LEU A 274 5.52 3.33 17.96
C LEU A 274 6.77 2.55 18.40
N PHE A 275 7.86 3.26 18.70
CA PHE A 275 9.15 2.64 18.93
C PHE A 275 9.15 1.77 20.21
N GLY A 276 9.49 0.49 20.05
CA GLY A 276 9.42 -0.49 21.13
C GLY A 276 8.00 -0.97 21.49
N LYS A 277 6.98 -0.62 20.69
CA LYS A 277 5.57 -0.99 20.90
C LYS A 277 4.96 -1.77 19.73
N THR A 278 5.34 -1.47 18.50
CA THR A 278 4.89 -2.18 17.29
C THR A 278 6.00 -2.22 16.22
N PRO A 279 6.04 -3.23 15.31
CA PRO A 279 6.89 -3.19 14.14
C PRO A 279 6.66 -1.90 13.34
N THR A 280 7.74 -1.14 13.14
CA THR A 280 7.70 0.23 12.64
C THR A 280 8.79 0.45 11.59
N PHE A 281 8.36 0.75 10.38
CA PHE A 281 9.22 1.17 9.27
C PHE A 281 9.03 2.67 9.07
N TRP A 282 10.03 3.43 9.50
CA TRP A 282 10.01 4.88 9.40
C TRP A 282 10.36 5.31 7.98
N TYR A 283 9.62 6.26 7.44
CA TYR A 283 9.86 6.86 6.14
C TYR A 283 10.56 8.21 6.33
N THR A 284 11.86 8.35 6.06
CA THR A 284 12.84 7.32 5.63
C THR A 284 14.26 7.65 6.13
N LEU A 285 15.21 6.72 6.03
CA LEU A 285 16.63 7.01 6.31
C LEU A 285 17.19 8.04 5.32
N ARG A 286 16.88 7.85 4.04
CA ARG A 286 17.30 8.69 2.90
C ARG A 286 16.20 8.73 1.83
N ASP A 287 16.06 9.85 1.12
CA ASP A 287 15.15 9.93 -0.02
C ASP A 287 15.71 9.18 -1.24
N SER A 288 14.88 8.33 -1.85
CA SER A 288 15.20 7.58 -3.08
C SER A 288 14.32 7.94 -4.27
N ASN A 289 13.19 8.61 -4.05
CA ASN A 289 12.32 9.09 -5.13
C ASN A 289 12.69 10.55 -5.48
N PRO A 290 13.17 10.85 -6.70
CA PRO A 290 13.43 12.22 -7.13
C PRO A 290 12.16 13.04 -7.27
N ASP A 291 11.06 12.44 -7.76
CA ASP A 291 9.83 13.12 -8.16
C ASP A 291 8.96 13.57 -6.97
N ASN A 292 9.14 12.92 -5.81
CA ASN A 292 8.55 13.38 -4.56
C ASN A 292 9.25 14.66 -4.09
N LYS A 293 8.56 15.81 -4.11
CA LYS A 293 9.12 17.11 -3.68
C LYS A 293 9.28 17.22 -2.16
N MET A 294 8.53 16.43 -1.39
CA MET A 294 8.55 16.39 0.06
C MET A 294 9.62 15.37 0.47
N LYS A 295 10.67 15.81 1.17
CA LYS A 295 11.86 15.00 1.48
C LYS A 295 11.85 14.55 2.93
N PHE A 296 11.83 13.24 3.12
CA PHE A 296 11.56 12.55 4.40
C PHE A 296 12.80 11.91 5.03
N ALA A 297 13.99 12.05 4.42
CA ALA A 297 15.24 11.60 5.00
C ALA A 297 15.45 12.14 6.43
N ILE A 298 15.74 11.26 7.38
CA ILE A 298 16.19 11.68 8.73
C ILE A 298 17.71 11.91 8.81
N THR A 299 18.47 11.65 7.74
CA THR A 299 19.93 11.88 7.66
C THR A 299 20.32 12.78 6.48
N GLU A 300 21.46 13.47 6.59
CA GLU A 300 22.07 14.25 5.51
C GLU A 300 22.43 13.38 4.28
N SER A 301 22.84 12.13 4.52
CA SER A 301 23.27 11.14 3.53
C SER A 301 23.42 9.75 4.18
N VAL A 302 23.68 8.71 3.38
CA VAL A 302 24.02 7.37 3.93
C VAL A 302 25.32 7.44 4.72
N GLY A 303 25.25 7.18 6.03
CA GLY A 303 26.37 7.36 6.96
C GLY A 303 26.67 8.83 7.32
N GLY A 304 25.86 9.77 6.84
CA GLY A 304 25.87 11.17 7.26
C GLY A 304 25.24 11.36 8.64
N LYS A 305 25.19 12.62 9.12
CA LYS A 305 24.56 12.89 10.42
C LYS A 305 23.04 12.81 10.31
N PRO A 306 22.34 12.45 11.41
CA PRO A 306 20.92 12.75 11.54
C PRO A 306 20.66 14.25 11.44
N LEU A 307 19.59 14.65 10.75
CA LEU A 307 19.15 16.05 10.65
C LEU A 307 18.73 16.63 12.00
N PHE A 308 18.36 15.76 12.94
CA PHE A 308 18.00 16.09 14.30
C PHE A 308 18.44 15.00 15.27
N ASP A 309 18.70 15.37 16.52
CA ASP A 309 18.97 14.42 17.60
C ASP A 309 17.78 13.46 17.80
N LEU A 310 18.04 12.16 17.71
CA LEU A 310 17.05 11.08 17.69
C LEU A 310 16.61 10.63 19.09
N THR A 311 17.22 11.17 20.16
CA THR A 311 16.91 10.80 21.56
C THR A 311 15.44 11.04 21.87
N CYS A 312 14.71 10.00 22.28
CA CYS A 312 13.33 10.17 22.72
C CYS A 312 13.22 11.03 24.00
N PRO A 313 12.34 12.04 24.02
CA PRO A 313 12.06 12.81 25.22
C PRO A 313 11.26 11.97 26.24
N LYS A 314 11.29 12.39 27.51
CA LYS A 314 10.55 11.74 28.60
C LYS A 314 9.10 12.25 28.76
N THR A 315 8.71 13.24 27.96
CA THR A 315 7.41 13.91 28.02
C THR A 315 6.99 14.32 26.62
N PHE A 316 5.73 14.08 26.28
CA PHE A 316 5.15 14.37 24.97
C PHE A 316 4.01 15.37 25.11
N ASP A 317 3.70 16.13 24.07
CA ASP A 317 2.64 17.14 24.03
C ASP A 317 1.26 16.56 23.69
N THR A 318 1.19 15.56 22.81
CA THR A 318 -0.05 14.93 22.33
C THR A 318 -0.92 14.45 23.50
N ASP A 319 -0.33 13.72 24.46
CA ASP A 319 -1.08 13.20 25.62
C ASP A 319 -1.64 14.30 26.53
N LYS A 320 -1.07 15.52 26.47
CA LYS A 320 -1.55 16.70 27.23
C LYS A 320 -2.69 17.43 26.51
N GLN A 321 -2.81 17.30 25.18
CA GLN A 321 -3.79 18.01 24.36
C GLN A 321 -5.05 17.22 24.06
N LYS A 322 -5.17 15.98 24.58
CA LYS A 322 -6.39 15.17 24.51
C LYS A 322 -7.64 16.03 24.82
N PRO A 323 -8.59 16.20 23.87
CA PRO A 323 -9.76 17.02 24.10
C PRO A 323 -10.54 16.55 25.33
N SER A 324 -10.82 17.47 26.24
CA SER A 324 -11.72 17.21 27.37
C SER A 324 -13.04 16.70 26.81
N SER A 325 -13.53 15.58 27.35
CA SER A 325 -14.62 14.81 26.75
C SER A 325 -16.01 15.42 27.03
N SER A 326 -16.16 16.72 26.78
CA SER A 326 -17.43 17.44 26.81
C SER A 326 -18.23 17.22 25.52
N VAL A 327 -18.53 15.94 25.23
CA VAL A 327 -19.62 15.60 24.32
C VAL A 327 -20.92 15.92 25.06
N ALA A 328 -21.32 17.19 25.03
CA ALA A 328 -22.58 17.63 25.59
C ALA A 328 -23.71 16.88 24.89
N ALA A 329 -24.40 16.01 25.62
CA ALA A 329 -25.45 15.17 25.05
C ALA A 329 -26.59 16.05 24.54
N GLN A 330 -26.68 16.22 23.22
CA GLN A 330 -27.86 16.80 22.57
C GLN A 330 -29.02 15.82 22.68
N SER A 331 -29.70 15.86 23.83
CA SER A 331 -30.98 15.18 24.04
C SER A 331 -32.01 15.71 23.05
N THR A 332 -32.30 14.92 22.02
CA THR A 332 -33.31 15.21 21.01
C THR A 332 -34.68 15.32 21.65
N SER A 333 -35.09 16.56 21.91
CA SER A 333 -36.35 16.88 22.57
C SER A 333 -37.52 16.64 21.62
N ALA A 334 -38.07 15.41 21.64
CA ALA A 334 -39.23 15.04 20.86
C ALA A 334 -40.44 15.87 21.28
N ALA A 335 -40.86 16.81 20.43
CA ALA A 335 -41.99 17.70 20.68
C ALA A 335 -43.29 16.87 20.80
N THR A 336 -43.77 16.69 22.03
CA THR A 336 -44.98 15.92 22.32
C THR A 336 -46.21 16.80 22.06
N ALA A 337 -47.02 16.42 21.07
CA ALA A 337 -48.23 17.17 20.73
C ALA A 337 -49.30 17.04 21.83
N SER A 338 -49.94 18.16 22.17
CA SER A 338 -51.03 18.23 23.15
C SER A 338 -52.32 17.59 22.61
N GLY A 339 -52.52 16.29 22.89
CA GLY A 339 -53.80 15.59 22.71
C GLY A 339 -54.56 15.47 24.03
N SER A 340 -55.77 16.03 24.11
CA SER A 340 -56.55 16.02 25.36
C SER A 340 -57.11 14.64 25.70
N SER A 341 -57.15 14.33 27.00
CA SER A 341 -57.75 13.11 27.54
C SER A 341 -59.27 13.06 27.34
N ASN A 342 -59.80 11.90 26.95
CA ASN A 342 -61.12 11.47 27.41
C ASN A 342 -61.12 9.95 27.65
N ALA A 343 -61.90 9.49 28.62
CA ALA A 343 -61.83 8.11 29.12
C ALA A 343 -62.97 7.22 28.59
N THR A 344 -62.75 5.90 28.60
CA THR A 344 -63.72 4.84 28.98
C THR A 344 -62.92 3.55 29.24
N ALA A 345 -63.48 2.58 29.99
CA ALA A 345 -62.74 1.46 30.58
C ALA A 345 -63.34 0.07 30.24
N THR A 346 -62.76 -0.97 30.83
CA THR A 346 -63.21 -2.38 30.92
C THR A 346 -62.92 -3.30 29.72
N GLY A 347 -62.73 -4.60 30.01
CA GLY A 347 -62.50 -5.67 29.02
C GLY A 347 -61.48 -6.73 29.45
N SER A 348 -61.89 -7.69 30.30
CA SER A 348 -61.07 -8.87 30.64
C SER A 348 -61.40 -10.07 29.72
N GLY A 349 -60.41 -10.90 29.41
CA GLY A 349 -60.62 -12.15 28.66
C GLY A 349 -59.35 -13.00 28.56
N SER A 350 -59.48 -14.33 28.65
CA SER A 350 -58.39 -15.30 28.55
C SER A 350 -58.91 -16.59 27.89
N ALA A 351 -58.00 -17.40 27.32
CA ALA A 351 -58.24 -18.75 26.77
C ALA A 351 -59.13 -18.80 25.50
N SER A 352 -59.04 -19.80 24.61
CA SER A 352 -57.97 -20.81 24.41
C SER A 352 -58.02 -21.42 22.98
N GLU A 353 -56.96 -22.17 22.68
CA GLU A 353 -56.75 -23.23 21.67
C GLU A 353 -57.94 -23.77 20.83
N THR A 354 -57.62 -24.18 19.58
CA THR A 354 -58.13 -25.45 19.00
C THR A 354 -57.14 -26.02 17.98
N SER A 355 -57.13 -27.34 17.71
CA SER A 355 -56.08 -28.03 16.92
C SER A 355 -56.58 -29.22 16.07
N ALA A 356 -55.93 -29.48 14.92
CA ALA A 356 -55.92 -30.73 14.13
C ALA A 356 -54.72 -30.67 13.11
N ILE A 357 -53.88 -31.66 12.79
CA ILE A 357 -54.00 -33.13 12.53
C ILE A 357 -54.63 -33.39 11.13
N SER A 358 -54.04 -34.08 10.13
CA SER A 358 -52.84 -34.96 9.94
C SER A 358 -52.21 -34.67 8.54
N GLY A 359 -51.13 -35.25 7.95
CA GLY A 359 -50.22 -36.40 8.20
C GLY A 359 -50.65 -37.70 7.47
N GLY A 360 -49.88 -38.40 6.62
CA GLY A 360 -48.47 -38.26 6.15
C GLY A 360 -48.02 -39.46 5.25
N ASN A 361 -46.73 -39.52 4.88
CA ASN A 361 -45.98 -40.63 4.20
C ASN A 361 -46.31 -41.05 2.74
N GLY A 362 -45.26 -41.41 1.97
CA GLY A 362 -45.35 -42.11 0.67
C GLY A 362 -44.11 -41.97 -0.23
N SER A 363 -43.52 -43.07 -0.70
CA SER A 363 -42.30 -43.09 -1.55
C SER A 363 -42.53 -43.84 -2.87
N GLY A 364 -41.82 -43.48 -3.94
CA GLY A 364 -41.82 -44.23 -5.21
C GLY A 364 -40.86 -43.66 -6.26
N SER A 365 -40.17 -44.53 -6.98
CA SER A 365 -39.21 -44.19 -8.05
C SER A 365 -39.71 -44.64 -9.43
N GLY A 366 -39.33 -43.95 -10.51
CA GLY A 366 -39.59 -44.40 -11.87
C GLY A 366 -39.07 -43.43 -12.94
N SER A 367 -38.43 -43.96 -13.98
CA SER A 367 -37.82 -43.19 -15.08
C SER A 367 -38.42 -43.61 -16.43
N ALA A 368 -38.75 -42.67 -17.32
CA ALA A 368 -38.64 -42.81 -18.79
C ALA A 368 -39.12 -41.55 -19.57
N SER A 369 -38.43 -41.27 -20.68
CA SER A 369 -38.86 -40.42 -21.82
C SER A 369 -39.69 -41.28 -22.84
N PRO A 370 -40.17 -40.84 -24.04
CA PRO A 370 -39.78 -39.64 -24.81
C PRO A 370 -40.84 -38.93 -25.72
N SER A 371 -40.35 -37.94 -26.48
CA SER A 371 -40.86 -37.38 -27.77
C SER A 371 -42.15 -36.54 -27.81
N GLY A 372 -42.26 -35.50 -28.66
CA GLY A 372 -41.22 -34.87 -29.51
C GLY A 372 -41.73 -33.83 -30.56
N SER A 373 -40.78 -33.28 -31.34
CA SER A 373 -40.93 -32.40 -32.56
C SER A 373 -41.54 -30.99 -32.43
N GLY A 374 -41.10 -29.96 -33.18
CA GLY A 374 -39.86 -29.84 -33.99
C GLY A 374 -39.84 -28.70 -35.06
N HIS A 375 -38.63 -28.24 -35.41
CA HIS A 375 -38.24 -27.39 -36.58
C HIS A 375 -38.66 -25.89 -36.58
N GLY A 376 -37.94 -24.98 -37.27
CA GLY A 376 -36.76 -25.15 -38.14
C GLY A 376 -35.97 -23.84 -38.41
N SER A 377 -34.87 -23.94 -39.17
CA SER A 377 -33.77 -22.93 -39.23
C SER A 377 -33.64 -22.19 -40.58
N GLY A 378 -32.82 -21.12 -40.62
CA GLY A 378 -32.36 -20.51 -41.88
C GLY A 378 -31.26 -19.45 -41.69
N SER A 379 -30.13 -19.58 -42.39
CA SER A 379 -28.99 -18.64 -42.38
C SER A 379 -28.64 -18.17 -43.79
N GLY A 380 -28.07 -16.97 -43.94
CA GLY A 380 -27.56 -16.49 -45.24
C GLY A 380 -26.75 -15.19 -45.11
N SER A 381 -25.71 -15.03 -45.93
CA SER A 381 -24.80 -13.87 -45.90
C SER A 381 -24.36 -13.48 -47.32
N ALA A 382 -24.46 -12.20 -47.69
CA ALA A 382 -23.74 -11.57 -48.80
C ALA A 382 -23.87 -10.04 -48.78
N SER A 383 -22.84 -9.35 -49.28
CA SER A 383 -22.79 -7.90 -49.62
C SER A 383 -22.77 -7.76 -51.18
N PRO A 384 -22.47 -6.61 -51.84
CA PRO A 384 -22.29 -5.21 -51.41
C PRO A 384 -22.98 -4.15 -52.35
N SER A 385 -22.54 -2.88 -52.27
CA SER A 385 -22.75 -1.73 -53.20
C SER A 385 -24.14 -1.04 -53.23
N GLY A 386 -24.25 0.27 -53.54
CA GLY A 386 -23.21 1.31 -53.68
C GLY A 386 -23.68 2.67 -54.26
N SER A 387 -22.98 3.77 -53.91
CA SER A 387 -22.87 5.10 -54.60
C SER A 387 -24.10 5.99 -54.93
N GLY A 388 -24.01 7.31 -54.65
CA GLY A 388 -24.92 8.34 -55.22
C GLY A 388 -24.75 9.79 -54.70
N ASN A 389 -24.38 10.73 -55.59
CA ASN A 389 -24.10 12.19 -55.49
C ASN A 389 -25.04 13.09 -54.62
N GLY A 390 -24.71 14.36 -54.30
CA GLY A 390 -23.43 15.11 -54.46
C GLY A 390 -23.55 16.66 -54.69
N SER A 391 -22.40 17.35 -54.56
CA SER A 391 -21.97 18.65 -55.20
C SER A 391 -22.53 20.04 -54.79
N GLY A 392 -21.60 21.01 -54.65
CA GLY A 392 -21.80 22.48 -54.60
C GLY A 392 -21.01 23.18 -53.46
N ALA A 393 -19.88 23.89 -53.56
CA ALA A 393 -19.12 24.64 -54.59
C ALA A 393 -19.20 26.19 -54.43
N ASN A 394 -18.09 26.87 -54.05
CA ASN A 394 -17.32 27.84 -54.87
C ASN A 394 -16.41 28.82 -54.07
N GLY A 395 -15.19 29.11 -54.58
CA GLY A 395 -14.33 30.30 -54.28
C GLY A 395 -13.60 30.38 -52.91
N GLY A 396 -12.40 31.00 -52.78
CA GLY A 396 -11.42 31.46 -53.79
C GLY A 396 -10.35 32.44 -53.25
N SER A 397 -9.07 32.24 -53.64
CA SER A 397 -7.88 33.13 -53.47
C SER A 397 -7.32 33.40 -52.05
N GLY A 398 -6.00 33.58 -51.81
CA GLY A 398 -4.82 33.29 -52.68
C GLY A 398 -3.52 34.05 -52.33
N SER A 399 -2.39 33.32 -52.17
CA SER A 399 -0.96 33.77 -52.13
C SER A 399 -0.52 34.73 -50.99
N GLY A 400 0.74 34.83 -50.54
CA GLY A 400 2.05 34.18 -50.80
C GLY A 400 3.16 35.10 -50.22
N SER A 401 4.46 34.85 -50.09
CA SER A 401 5.44 33.73 -50.20
C SER A 401 6.85 34.38 -50.09
N ALA A 402 7.95 33.60 -50.11
CA ALA A 402 9.37 34.03 -50.29
C ALA A 402 10.09 34.78 -49.12
N GLU A 403 11.42 34.71 -48.93
CA GLU A 403 12.42 33.61 -49.13
C GLU A 403 13.78 33.90 -48.40
N ASN A 404 14.80 33.05 -48.60
CA ASN A 404 16.17 33.11 -48.00
C ASN A 404 17.15 33.96 -48.89
N PRO A 405 18.54 33.97 -48.86
CA PRO A 405 19.53 32.94 -48.42
C PRO A 405 20.94 33.41 -47.87
N ALA A 406 21.91 32.47 -47.79
CA ALA A 406 23.41 32.59 -47.87
C ALA A 406 24.22 33.17 -46.66
N SER A 407 25.54 32.91 -46.42
CA SER A 407 26.56 31.85 -46.73
C SER A 407 27.89 32.15 -45.93
N THR A 408 29.11 31.56 -45.98
CA THR A 408 29.85 30.49 -46.72
C THR A 408 31.16 30.11 -45.95
N GLU A 409 31.72 28.88 -46.12
CA GLU A 409 33.16 28.43 -45.96
C GLU A 409 33.96 28.67 -44.63
N GLY A 410 35.02 27.93 -44.23
CA GLY A 410 35.58 26.62 -44.66
C GLY A 410 37.12 26.43 -44.46
N THR A 411 37.62 25.51 -43.58
CA THR A 411 39.05 25.01 -43.60
C THR A 411 39.37 23.79 -42.69
N SER A 412 40.54 23.17 -42.90
CA SER A 412 41.26 22.08 -42.17
C SER A 412 42.75 22.08 -42.62
N PRO A 413 43.76 21.31 -42.10
CA PRO A 413 43.72 19.98 -41.43
C PRO A 413 44.83 19.70 -40.34
N SER A 414 45.13 18.40 -40.07
CA SER A 414 46.32 17.78 -39.38
C SER A 414 46.15 17.36 -37.90
N THR A 415 46.69 16.25 -37.35
CA THR A 415 47.21 14.96 -37.90
C THR A 415 47.27 13.86 -36.79
N VAL A 416 47.11 12.58 -37.20
CA VAL A 416 47.44 11.23 -36.61
C VAL A 416 48.53 11.11 -35.50
N PRO A 417 48.67 9.98 -34.73
CA PRO A 417 48.16 8.59 -34.99
C PRO A 417 47.56 7.74 -33.82
N GLU A 418 46.83 6.67 -34.20
CA GLU A 418 46.79 5.26 -33.68
C GLU A 418 46.64 4.95 -32.14
N SER A 419 46.07 3.80 -31.70
CA SER A 419 45.90 2.49 -32.35
C SER A 419 44.65 1.67 -31.91
N SER A 420 44.23 0.75 -32.80
CA SER A 420 43.57 -0.56 -32.58
C SER A 420 42.54 -0.81 -31.45
N ALA A 421 41.32 -1.16 -31.84
CA ALA A 421 40.59 -2.34 -31.34
C ALA A 421 39.54 -2.82 -32.38
N ALA A 422 39.21 -4.12 -32.39
CA ALA A 422 38.40 -4.75 -33.44
C ALA A 422 36.89 -4.45 -33.37
N SER A 423 36.21 -4.55 -34.52
CA SER A 423 34.75 -4.46 -34.63
C SER A 423 34.06 -5.76 -34.19
N LEU A 424 32.85 -5.62 -33.61
CA LEU A 424 31.94 -6.74 -33.39
C LEU A 424 30.49 -6.24 -33.45
N GLN A 425 29.91 -6.28 -34.66
CA GLN A 425 28.49 -5.98 -34.85
C GLN A 425 27.64 -7.11 -34.25
N LYS A 426 26.70 -6.76 -33.37
CA LYS A 426 25.49 -7.57 -33.14
C LYS A 426 24.26 -6.67 -33.26
N THR A 427 23.25 -7.20 -33.94
CA THR A 427 22.02 -6.50 -34.30
C THR A 427 21.14 -6.29 -33.09
N ALA A 428 20.81 -5.03 -32.78
CA ALA A 428 19.79 -4.70 -31.79
C ALA A 428 18.39 -4.92 -32.39
N ALA A 429 17.72 -5.99 -31.98
CA ALA A 429 16.28 -6.15 -32.22
C ALA A 429 15.51 -5.27 -31.22
N VAL A 430 14.86 -4.22 -31.70
CA VAL A 430 14.10 -3.30 -30.85
C VAL A 430 12.76 -3.93 -30.46
N ALA A 431 12.74 -4.64 -29.33
CA ALA A 431 11.52 -5.02 -28.65
C ALA A 431 11.05 -3.86 -27.76
N ALA A 432 9.86 -3.31 -28.03
CA ALA A 432 9.29 -2.24 -27.23
C ALA A 432 8.80 -2.76 -25.88
N LEU A 433 9.64 -2.68 -24.85
CA LEU A 433 9.28 -3.01 -23.47
C LEU A 433 8.65 -1.78 -22.79
N ALA A 434 7.50 -1.97 -22.15
CA ALA A 434 6.78 -0.88 -21.49
C ALA A 434 7.55 -0.36 -20.26
N LEU A 435 8.00 0.89 -20.31
CA LEU A 435 8.56 1.61 -19.18
C LEU A 435 7.47 1.98 -18.18
N VAL A 436 7.17 1.09 -17.24
CA VAL A 436 6.50 1.46 -15.97
C VAL A 436 7.55 2.04 -15.02
N ALA A 437 8.17 3.14 -15.45
CA ALA A 437 8.84 4.03 -14.51
C ALA A 437 7.75 4.76 -13.72
N GLY A 438 7.77 4.64 -12.39
CA GLY A 438 6.86 5.33 -11.47
C GLY A 438 7.08 6.84 -11.45
N LEU A 439 6.82 7.50 -12.58
CA LEU A 439 6.41 8.90 -12.60
C LEU A 439 5.11 8.99 -11.80
N PHE A 440 5.03 9.95 -10.88
CA PHE A 440 4.14 11.11 -11.06
C PHE A 440 4.38 12.12 -9.95
N THR A 441 4.36 13.40 -10.33
CA THR A 441 4.43 14.51 -9.39
C THR A 441 3.10 14.66 -8.66
N LEU A 442 3.16 14.64 -7.32
CA LEU A 442 2.13 15.31 -6.53
C LEU A 442 2.17 16.82 -6.87
N ALA A 443 0.98 17.37 -7.08
CA ALA A 443 0.75 18.75 -7.51
C ALA A 443 0.18 19.55 -6.34
#